data_AF-A0A7C4MRF4-F1
#
_entry.id   AF-A0A7C4MRF4-F1
#
_cell.length_a   1.000
_cell.length_b   1.000
_cell.length_c   1.000
_cell.angle_alpha   90.00
_cell.angle_beta   90.00
_cell.angle_gamma   90.00
#
_symmetry.space_group_name_H-M   'P 1'
#
loop_
_entity.id
_entity.type
_entity.pdbx_description
1 polymer ?
#
loop_
_entity_poly.entity_id
_entity_poly.type
_entity_poly.pdbx_seq_one_letter_code
_entity_poly.pdbx_strand_id
1 'polypeptide(L)'
;MMEQLDLPQDVNPKLTEFSLNLSLQNDERFDEVGPAGKILWYLRRLEPEFVKQPPPQLTYTPHPYQPEKVARLLAQFEGHIADELDQCIAPPATNDEVTITLLYPHYRVGALPVCGDLYRFFPTAYESPRVRFTFVDADTKAQFEGWVVREHGYALGLREWFLKNECFPGSLITIRKSEVPGEVIISSGHRRPTREWLRTAMVGSDGGIVFAMLKHNISTPYDERMAIVVPDQEALDKVWEQHNTRNRPLPQTVKKVMFELAKLSPQGHVHAQELYAAVNIIRRSPPGPFLAILLESEWAQHLGDLYFRFHV
;
A
#
# COMPACT_ATOMS: atom_id res chain seq x y z
N MET A 1 11.96 5.15 -30.47
CA MET A 1 12.50 6.47 -30.09
C MET A 1 13.23 7.14 -31.25
N MET A 2 14.19 6.47 -31.91
CA MET A 2 14.87 7.02 -33.11
C MET A 2 13.93 7.32 -34.29
N GLU A 3 12.90 6.52 -34.55
CA GLU A 3 11.93 6.76 -35.64
C GLU A 3 11.04 8.00 -35.45
N GLN A 4 11.00 8.57 -34.24
CA GLN A 4 10.17 9.74 -33.91
C GLN A 4 10.99 11.05 -33.91
N LEU A 5 12.31 10.95 -34.13
CA LEU A 5 13.23 12.07 -34.15
C LEU A 5 13.76 12.24 -35.58
N ASP A 6 13.54 13.40 -36.18
CA ASP A 6 13.96 13.72 -37.55
C ASP A 6 15.47 14.00 -37.59
N LEU A 7 16.26 12.95 -37.36
CA LEU A 7 17.73 13.00 -37.29
C LEU A 7 18.34 12.71 -38.67
N PRO A 8 19.47 13.36 -39.02
CA PRO A 8 20.14 13.15 -40.30
C PRO A 8 20.56 11.68 -40.47
N GLN A 9 20.16 11.07 -41.59
CA GLN A 9 20.33 9.64 -41.87
C GLN A 9 21.78 9.21 -42.19
N ASP A 10 22.71 10.17 -42.31
CA ASP A 10 24.10 9.94 -42.73
C ASP A 10 25.05 9.46 -41.61
N VAL A 11 24.56 9.25 -40.39
CA VAL A 11 25.39 8.91 -39.22
C VAL A 11 25.11 7.49 -38.72
N ASN A 12 26.15 6.79 -38.24
CA ASN A 12 26.01 5.45 -37.68
C ASN A 12 24.95 5.43 -36.57
N PRO A 13 23.85 4.66 -36.73
CA PRO A 13 22.68 4.74 -35.86
C PRO A 13 22.98 4.38 -34.40
N LYS A 14 23.95 3.50 -34.14
CA LYS A 14 24.36 3.15 -32.77
C LYS A 14 25.10 4.28 -32.07
N LEU A 15 25.87 5.06 -32.82
CA LEU A 15 26.61 6.22 -32.33
C LEU A 15 25.66 7.38 -32.04
N THR A 16 24.65 7.56 -32.88
CA THR A 16 23.56 8.52 -32.68
C THR A 16 22.73 8.17 -31.44
N GLU A 17 22.33 6.90 -31.29
CA GLU A 17 21.61 6.41 -30.11
C GLU A 17 22.43 6.60 -28.82
N PHE A 18 23.71 6.22 -28.84
CA PHE A 18 24.62 6.44 -27.72
C PHE A 18 24.75 7.92 -27.34
N SER A 19 24.96 8.78 -28.33
CA SER A 19 25.12 10.22 -28.11
C SER A 19 23.84 10.88 -27.60
N LEU A 20 22.68 10.43 -28.07
CA LEU A 20 21.38 10.91 -27.60
C LEU A 20 21.13 10.47 -26.15
N ASN A 21 21.36 9.19 -25.83
CA ASN A 21 21.22 8.68 -24.46
C ASN A 21 22.15 9.41 -23.50
N LEU A 22 23.41 9.63 -23.88
CA LEU A 22 24.36 10.40 -23.08
C LEU A 22 23.92 11.85 -22.90
N SER A 23 23.34 12.47 -23.94
CA SER A 23 22.84 13.85 -23.85
C SER A 23 21.63 13.96 -22.91
N LEU A 24 20.71 12.99 -22.97
CA LEU A 24 19.52 12.94 -22.11
C LEU A 24 19.90 12.61 -20.66
N GLN A 25 20.89 11.75 -20.44
CA GLN A 25 21.40 11.42 -19.10
C GLN A 25 22.00 12.63 -18.38
N ASN A 26 22.65 13.52 -19.13
CA ASN A 26 23.23 14.75 -18.58
C ASN A 26 22.20 15.91 -18.44
N ASP A 27 20.98 15.74 -18.94
CA ASP A 27 19.93 16.76 -18.87
C ASP A 27 19.00 16.48 -17.68
N GLU A 28 19.04 17.36 -16.68
CA GLU A 28 18.25 17.23 -15.44
C GLU A 28 16.73 17.20 -15.65
N ARG A 29 16.23 17.55 -16.84
CA ARG A 29 14.79 17.51 -17.17
C ARG A 29 14.31 16.09 -17.47
N PHE A 30 15.22 15.18 -17.80
CA PHE A 30 14.90 13.80 -18.14
C PHE A 30 15.31 12.87 -17.01
N ASP A 31 14.53 11.80 -16.85
CA ASP A 31 14.84 10.69 -15.96
C ASP A 31 14.86 9.41 -16.79
N GLU A 32 15.86 8.57 -16.56
CA GLU A 32 15.87 7.22 -17.13
C GLU A 32 14.95 6.39 -16.25
N VAL A 33 13.87 5.83 -16.80
CA VAL A 33 12.86 5.08 -16.03
C VAL A 33 12.71 3.65 -16.54
N GLY A 34 13.63 3.23 -17.40
CA GLY A 34 13.58 1.94 -18.06
C GLY A 34 13.98 0.79 -17.13
N PRO A 35 13.37 -0.41 -17.30
CA PRO A 35 13.83 -1.60 -16.60
C PRO A 35 15.20 -2.03 -17.13
N ALA A 36 15.94 -2.80 -16.33
CA ALA A 36 17.30 -3.26 -16.64
C ALA A 36 17.42 -3.82 -18.06
N GLY A 37 18.30 -3.22 -18.87
CA GLY A 37 18.53 -3.58 -20.27
C GLY A 37 17.65 -2.85 -21.29
N LYS A 38 16.75 -1.96 -20.87
CA LYS A 38 15.99 -1.06 -21.75
C LYS A 38 16.14 0.38 -21.27
N ILE A 39 16.64 1.26 -22.14
CA ILE A 39 16.72 2.69 -21.84
C ILE A 39 15.38 3.34 -22.23
N LEU A 40 14.68 3.90 -21.26
CA LEU A 40 13.45 4.68 -21.47
C LEU A 40 13.60 6.03 -20.79
N TRP A 41 13.46 7.10 -21.56
CA TRP A 41 13.53 8.46 -21.03
C TRP A 41 12.13 9.00 -20.78
N TYR A 42 11.95 9.65 -19.62
CA TYR A 42 10.73 10.33 -19.26
C TYR A 42 11.03 11.77 -18.86
N LEU A 43 10.12 12.69 -19.19
CA LEU A 43 10.23 14.07 -18.76
C LEU A 43 9.79 14.18 -17.30
N ARG A 44 10.68 14.62 -16.41
CA ARG A 44 10.38 14.75 -14.97
C ARG A 44 9.11 15.54 -14.69
N ARG A 45 8.83 16.59 -15.46
CA ARG A 45 7.61 17.41 -15.29
C ARG A 45 6.31 16.63 -15.48
N LEU A 46 6.34 15.58 -16.31
CA LEU A 46 5.18 14.74 -16.62
C LEU A 46 5.06 13.52 -15.70
N GLU A 47 6.06 13.28 -14.83
CA GLU A 47 5.96 12.19 -13.85
C GLU A 47 4.76 12.42 -12.92
N PRO A 48 4.03 11.35 -12.56
CA PRO A 48 2.96 11.45 -11.57
C PRO A 48 3.48 12.07 -10.27
N GLU A 49 2.67 12.89 -9.62
CA GLU A 49 3.10 13.61 -8.41
C GLU A 49 3.54 12.66 -7.29
N PHE A 50 2.83 11.53 -7.13
CA PHE A 50 3.15 10.50 -6.14
C PHE A 50 4.43 9.70 -6.45
N VAL A 51 4.99 9.85 -7.65
CA VAL A 51 6.33 9.34 -7.98
C VAL A 51 7.40 10.32 -7.49
N LYS A 52 7.11 11.62 -7.51
CA LYS A 52 8.02 12.69 -7.07
C LYS A 52 8.09 12.81 -5.56
N GLN A 53 6.95 12.78 -4.89
CA GLN A 53 6.82 12.91 -3.45
C GLN A 53 5.85 11.86 -2.90
N PRO A 54 6.17 11.23 -1.76
CA PRO A 54 5.27 10.24 -1.18
C PRO A 54 3.93 10.89 -0.82
N PRO A 55 2.80 10.25 -1.15
CA PRO A 55 1.49 10.79 -0.83
C PRO A 55 1.33 10.91 0.70
N PRO A 56 0.48 11.83 1.19
CA PRO A 56 0.24 12.03 2.62
C PRO A 56 -0.16 10.74 3.34
N GLN A 57 -0.89 9.85 2.67
CA GLN A 57 -1.36 8.59 3.23
C GLN A 57 -0.24 7.56 3.45
N LEU A 58 0.85 7.61 2.66
CA LEU A 58 2.00 6.71 2.81
C LEU A 58 3.14 7.36 3.60
N THR A 59 3.06 8.66 3.89
CA THR A 59 4.04 9.34 4.73
C THR A 59 3.85 8.96 6.20
N TYR A 60 4.92 8.45 6.82
CA TYR A 60 4.95 8.05 8.22
C TYR A 60 5.92 8.91 9.03
N THR A 61 5.50 9.33 10.22
CA THR A 61 6.38 9.97 11.21
C THR A 61 6.82 8.93 12.24
N PRO A 62 8.13 8.60 12.33
CA PRO A 62 8.63 7.59 13.24
C PRO A 62 8.20 7.82 14.69
N HIS A 63 7.68 6.75 15.30
CA HIS A 63 7.39 6.68 16.73
C HIS A 63 8.42 5.74 17.37
N PRO A 64 9.25 6.23 18.31
CA PRO A 64 10.30 5.42 18.89
C PRO A 64 9.71 4.30 19.74
N TYR A 65 10.26 3.09 19.60
CA TYR A 65 9.89 1.90 20.37
C TYR A 65 11.06 0.90 20.42
N GLN A 66 10.94 -0.13 21.25
CA GLN A 66 11.92 -1.22 21.35
C GLN A 66 11.42 -2.45 20.55
N PRO A 67 12.03 -2.79 19.40
CA PRO A 67 11.59 -3.90 18.56
C PRO A 67 11.55 -5.26 19.26
N GLU A 68 12.46 -5.50 20.21
CA GLU A 68 12.59 -6.77 20.93
C GLU A 68 11.34 -7.10 21.75
N LYS A 69 10.65 -6.07 22.27
CA LYS A 69 9.42 -6.23 23.05
C LYS A 69 8.24 -6.68 22.20
N VAL A 70 8.18 -6.25 20.94
CA VAL A 70 7.05 -6.52 20.04
C VAL A 70 7.28 -7.68 19.09
N ALA A 71 8.54 -8.14 18.92
CA ALA A 71 8.91 -9.19 17.98
C ALA A 71 8.04 -10.45 18.06
N ARG A 72 7.70 -10.90 19.29
CA ARG A 72 6.84 -12.08 19.49
C ARG A 72 5.41 -11.87 19.02
N LEU A 73 4.87 -10.67 19.14
CA LEU A 73 3.51 -10.34 18.68
C LEU A 73 3.51 -10.08 17.17
N LEU A 74 4.54 -9.42 16.65
CA LEU A 74 4.72 -9.24 15.20
C LEU A 74 4.76 -10.60 14.48
N ALA A 75 5.46 -11.59 15.02
CA ALA A 75 5.49 -12.94 14.45
C ALA A 75 4.14 -13.66 14.49
N GLN A 76 3.19 -13.20 15.32
CA GLN A 76 1.81 -13.71 15.37
C GLN A 76 0.90 -12.99 14.37
N PHE A 77 1.35 -11.95 13.67
CA PHE A 77 0.55 -11.38 12.59
C PHE A 77 0.40 -12.44 11.50
N GLU A 78 -0.80 -13.01 11.43
CA GLU A 78 -1.12 -14.07 10.49
C GLU A 78 -1.39 -13.49 9.09
N GLY A 79 -1.24 -14.34 8.08
CA GLY A 79 -1.82 -14.15 6.76
C GLY A 79 -0.95 -13.39 5.78
N HIS A 80 -1.60 -12.53 5.01
CA HIS A 80 -1.07 -11.90 3.79
C HIS A 80 -0.69 -10.42 4.02
N ILE A 81 -0.43 -10.01 5.26
CA ILE A 81 -0.12 -8.60 5.55
C ILE A 81 1.28 -8.26 5.05
N ALA A 82 1.38 -7.23 4.21
CA ALA A 82 2.63 -6.65 3.75
C ALA A 82 2.65 -5.16 4.09
N ASP A 83 3.75 -4.69 4.68
CA ASP A 83 3.96 -3.29 5.00
C ASP A 83 5.39 -2.84 4.67
N GLU A 84 5.51 -1.82 3.83
CA GLU A 84 6.80 -1.27 3.38
C GLU A 84 7.63 -0.61 4.49
N LEU A 85 6.97 -0.20 5.58
CA LEU A 85 7.64 0.41 6.73
C LEU A 85 8.12 -0.63 7.75
N ASP A 86 7.72 -1.90 7.60
CA ASP A 86 8.13 -2.99 8.49
C ASP A 86 8.46 -4.26 7.69
N GLN A 87 9.74 -4.46 7.39
CA GLN A 87 10.19 -5.58 6.56
C GLN A 87 9.98 -6.97 7.21
N CYS A 88 9.61 -7.03 8.50
CA CYS A 88 9.43 -8.30 9.23
C CYS A 88 8.09 -8.98 8.91
N ILE A 89 7.14 -8.24 8.34
CA ILE A 89 5.81 -8.71 7.97
C ILE A 89 5.63 -8.53 6.46
N ALA A 90 6.24 -9.44 5.71
CA ALA A 90 5.98 -9.64 4.30
C ALA A 90 5.70 -11.13 4.08
N PRO A 91 4.62 -11.50 3.36
CA PRO A 91 4.33 -12.90 3.09
C PRO A 91 5.40 -13.49 2.17
N PRO A 92 5.78 -14.77 2.39
CA PRO A 92 6.76 -15.42 1.54
C PRO A 92 6.21 -15.62 0.13
N ALA A 93 7.06 -15.43 -0.88
CA ALA A 93 6.70 -15.77 -2.25
C ALA A 93 6.66 -17.30 -2.42
N THR A 94 5.57 -17.82 -2.99
CA THR A 94 5.42 -19.26 -3.31
C THR A 94 5.19 -19.40 -4.81
N ASN A 95 6.02 -20.19 -5.51
CA ASN A 95 5.89 -20.44 -6.95
C ASN A 95 5.77 -19.17 -7.83
N ASP A 96 6.61 -18.16 -7.57
CA ASP A 96 6.54 -16.86 -8.27
C ASP A 96 5.15 -16.20 -8.19
N GLU A 97 4.48 -16.39 -7.06
CA GLU A 97 3.23 -15.75 -6.68
C GLU A 97 3.28 -15.30 -5.22
N VAL A 98 2.68 -14.16 -4.94
CA VAL A 98 2.48 -13.68 -3.57
C VAL A 98 1.11 -13.04 -3.47
N THR A 99 0.39 -13.34 -2.39
CA THR A 99 -0.88 -12.68 -2.10
C THR A 99 -0.69 -11.76 -0.92
N ILE A 100 -1.20 -10.52 -1.05
CA ILE A 100 -1.15 -9.51 -0.01
C ILE A 100 -2.51 -8.93 0.32
N THR A 101 -2.71 -8.54 1.57
CA THR A 101 -3.91 -7.84 2.02
C THR A 101 -3.78 -6.33 1.76
N LEU A 102 -4.78 -5.76 1.08
CA LEU A 102 -4.75 -4.35 0.69
C LEU A 102 -5.02 -3.42 1.88
N LEU A 103 -3.99 -2.69 2.33
CA LEU A 103 -4.13 -1.67 3.38
C LEU A 103 -4.85 -0.41 2.86
N TYR A 104 -5.59 0.29 3.72
CA TYR A 104 -6.31 1.51 3.34
C TYR A 104 -5.42 2.59 2.69
N PRO A 105 -4.22 2.93 3.21
CA PRO A 105 -3.36 3.93 2.58
C PRO A 105 -3.02 3.61 1.12
N HIS A 106 -2.70 2.34 0.87
CA HIS A 106 -2.40 1.81 -0.45
C HIS A 106 -3.62 1.80 -1.37
N TYR A 107 -4.78 1.39 -0.86
CA TYR A 107 -6.06 1.47 -1.58
C TYR A 107 -6.40 2.91 -1.98
N ARG A 108 -6.27 3.87 -1.06
CA ARG A 108 -6.61 5.27 -1.32
C ARG A 108 -5.74 5.87 -2.40
N VAL A 109 -4.44 5.60 -2.35
CA VAL A 109 -3.44 6.09 -3.32
C VAL A 109 -3.52 5.34 -4.65
N GLY A 110 -3.91 4.06 -4.64
CA GLY A 110 -3.75 3.18 -5.80
C GLY A 110 -2.34 2.62 -5.92
N ALA A 111 -1.77 2.22 -4.78
CA ALA A 111 -0.43 1.67 -4.66
C ALA A 111 -0.45 0.23 -4.11
N LEU A 112 0.67 -0.48 -4.22
CA LEU A 112 0.98 -1.69 -3.45
C LEU A 112 2.29 -1.50 -2.69
N PRO A 113 2.41 -2.05 -1.47
CA PRO A 113 3.69 -2.08 -0.77
C PRO A 113 4.66 -3.00 -1.52
N VAL A 114 5.93 -2.62 -1.55
CA VAL A 114 7.03 -3.38 -2.14
C VAL A 114 8.08 -3.60 -1.04
N CYS A 115 8.00 -4.76 -0.39
CA CYS A 115 8.87 -5.14 0.72
C CYS A 115 9.19 -6.64 0.71
N GLY A 116 10.31 -7.02 1.34
CA GLY A 116 10.72 -8.43 1.44
C GLY A 116 10.79 -9.11 0.08
N ASP A 117 10.09 -10.25 -0.06
CA ASP A 117 10.04 -11.02 -1.31
C ASP A 117 9.27 -10.32 -2.43
N LEU A 118 8.45 -9.29 -2.13
CA LEU A 118 7.71 -8.56 -3.16
C LEU A 118 8.65 -7.86 -4.16
N TYR A 119 9.86 -7.47 -3.72
CA TYR A 119 10.85 -6.84 -4.61
C TYR A 119 11.20 -7.70 -5.84
N ARG A 120 11.06 -9.03 -5.74
CA ARG A 120 11.39 -9.98 -6.82
C ARG A 120 10.42 -9.92 -8.00
N PHE A 121 9.21 -9.40 -7.78
CA PHE A 121 8.19 -9.27 -8.81
C PHE A 121 8.32 -7.99 -9.63
N PHE A 122 8.96 -6.96 -9.08
CA PHE A 122 9.04 -5.66 -9.71
C PHE A 122 10.39 -5.46 -10.43
N PRO A 123 10.40 -4.90 -11.66
CA PRO A 123 11.62 -4.80 -12.46
C PRO A 123 12.61 -3.80 -11.85
N THR A 124 13.90 -4.15 -11.84
CA THR A 124 15.01 -3.32 -11.36
C THR A 124 15.59 -2.43 -12.45
N ALA A 125 16.21 -1.31 -12.09
CA ALA A 125 17.03 -0.49 -12.97
C ALA A 125 18.43 -0.34 -12.35
N TYR A 126 19.46 -0.18 -13.19
CA TYR A 126 20.85 -0.07 -12.73
C TYR A 126 21.14 1.31 -12.13
N GLU A 127 20.58 2.38 -12.70
CA GLU A 127 20.89 3.76 -12.31
C GLU A 127 19.68 4.53 -11.77
N SER A 128 18.46 4.06 -12.03
CA SER A 128 17.25 4.82 -11.68
C SER A 128 16.54 4.35 -10.41
N PRO A 129 16.21 5.27 -9.48
CA PRO A 129 15.41 4.96 -8.30
C PRO A 129 13.94 4.64 -8.66
N ARG A 130 13.49 4.99 -9.87
CA ARG A 130 12.10 4.89 -10.31
C ARG A 130 12.02 4.12 -11.62
N VAL A 131 11.20 3.07 -11.64
CA VAL A 131 11.10 2.21 -12.83
C VAL A 131 9.66 2.16 -13.30
N ARG A 132 9.45 2.49 -14.58
CA ARG A 132 8.17 2.31 -15.25
C ARG A 132 8.06 0.89 -15.76
N PHE A 133 6.90 0.28 -15.55
CA PHE A 133 6.60 -1.09 -15.93
C PHE A 133 5.14 -1.21 -16.30
N THR A 134 4.73 -2.40 -16.73
CA THR A 134 3.36 -2.67 -17.14
C THR A 134 2.70 -3.62 -16.16
N PHE A 135 1.58 -3.22 -15.58
CA PHE A 135 0.66 -4.13 -14.94
C PHE A 135 -0.19 -4.85 -15.97
N VAL A 136 -0.40 -6.14 -15.74
CA VAL A 136 -1.27 -6.98 -16.56
C VAL A 136 -2.33 -7.60 -15.67
N ASP A 137 -3.59 -7.30 -15.95
CA ASP A 137 -4.72 -7.91 -15.26
C ASP A 137 -4.81 -9.40 -15.65
N ALA A 138 -4.84 -10.28 -14.65
CA ALA A 138 -4.85 -11.72 -14.87
C ALA A 138 -6.09 -12.22 -15.62
N ASP A 139 -7.24 -11.59 -15.37
CA ASP A 139 -8.57 -12.03 -15.82
C ASP A 139 -8.92 -11.42 -17.19
N THR A 140 -8.68 -10.12 -17.35
CA THR A 140 -9.03 -9.38 -18.58
C THR A 140 -7.87 -9.24 -19.57
N LYS A 141 -6.63 -9.52 -19.13
CA LYS A 141 -5.39 -9.24 -19.88
C LYS A 141 -5.18 -7.77 -20.23
N ALA A 142 -5.94 -6.87 -19.61
CA ALA A 142 -5.76 -5.43 -19.79
C ALA A 142 -4.38 -5.03 -19.27
N GLN A 143 -3.68 -4.25 -20.09
CA GLN A 143 -2.37 -3.70 -19.74
C GLN A 143 -2.52 -2.24 -19.34
N PHE A 144 -1.85 -1.84 -18.28
CA PHE A 144 -1.81 -0.46 -17.85
C PHE A 144 -0.48 -0.16 -17.14
N GLU A 145 -0.17 1.12 -17.01
CA GLU A 145 1.17 1.55 -16.60
C GLU A 145 1.31 1.56 -15.09
N GLY A 146 2.46 1.07 -14.63
CA GLY A 146 2.86 1.08 -13.24
C GLY A 146 4.19 1.82 -13.04
N TRP A 147 4.38 2.34 -11.84
CA TRP A 147 5.62 3.00 -11.42
C TRP A 147 6.10 2.43 -10.10
N VAL A 148 7.31 1.89 -10.05
CA VAL A 148 7.94 1.44 -8.80
C VAL A 148 8.79 2.58 -8.25
N VAL A 149 8.51 3.01 -7.02
CA VAL A 149 9.32 3.98 -6.29
C VAL A 149 10.08 3.21 -5.22
N ARG A 150 11.29 2.74 -5.56
CA ARG A 150 12.06 1.86 -4.67
C ARG A 150 12.50 2.53 -3.38
N GLU A 151 12.87 3.81 -3.47
CA GLU A 151 13.30 4.61 -2.32
C GLU A 151 12.25 4.60 -1.18
N HIS A 152 10.97 4.53 -1.53
CA HIS A 152 9.86 4.54 -0.58
C HIS A 152 9.11 3.20 -0.49
N GLY A 153 9.54 2.18 -1.24
CA GLY A 153 8.99 0.83 -1.12
C GLY A 153 7.54 0.68 -1.58
N TYR A 154 7.10 1.38 -2.63
CA TYR A 154 5.74 1.18 -3.17
C TYR A 154 5.68 1.20 -4.70
N ALA A 155 4.64 0.57 -5.26
CA ALA A 155 4.34 0.57 -6.69
C ALA A 155 2.97 1.23 -6.95
N LEU A 156 2.92 2.23 -7.82
CA LEU A 156 1.73 3.03 -8.18
C LEU A 156 1.11 2.57 -9.50
N GLY A 157 -0.15 2.96 -9.73
CA GLY A 157 -0.87 2.78 -11.00
C GLY A 157 -2.15 1.96 -10.89
N LEU A 158 -2.59 1.64 -9.67
CA LEU A 158 -3.66 0.67 -9.43
C LEU A 158 -4.99 1.29 -9.00
N ARG A 159 -5.07 2.62 -8.92
CA ARG A 159 -6.27 3.31 -8.38
C ARG A 159 -7.54 2.94 -9.15
N GLU A 160 -7.52 3.13 -10.46
CA GLU A 160 -8.66 2.81 -11.33
C GLU A 160 -8.94 1.31 -11.35
N TRP A 161 -7.89 0.49 -11.33
CA TRP A 161 -7.99 -0.96 -11.31
C TRP A 161 -8.68 -1.47 -10.03
N PHE A 162 -8.34 -0.94 -8.85
CA PHE A 162 -9.02 -1.27 -7.60
C PHE A 162 -10.50 -0.92 -7.64
N LEU A 163 -10.86 0.26 -8.15
CA LEU A 163 -12.25 0.69 -8.24
C LEU A 163 -13.06 -0.18 -9.21
N LYS A 164 -12.48 -0.49 -10.37
CA LYS A 164 -13.12 -1.34 -11.39
C LYS A 164 -13.38 -2.76 -10.89
N ASN A 165 -12.47 -3.31 -10.09
CA ASN A 165 -12.57 -4.66 -9.54
C ASN A 165 -13.27 -4.71 -8.16
N GLU A 166 -13.96 -3.62 -7.76
CA GLU A 166 -14.68 -3.55 -6.47
C GLU A 166 -13.80 -3.91 -5.26
N CYS A 167 -12.50 -3.62 -5.35
CA CYS A 167 -11.57 -3.81 -4.24
C CYS A 167 -11.86 -2.79 -3.13
N PHE A 168 -11.58 -3.20 -1.90
CA PHE A 168 -11.73 -2.36 -0.71
C PHE A 168 -10.60 -2.68 0.27
N PRO A 169 -10.40 -1.86 1.32
CA PRO A 169 -9.39 -2.15 2.33
C PRO A 169 -9.64 -3.53 2.97
N GLY A 170 -8.65 -4.40 2.88
CA GLY A 170 -8.68 -5.80 3.29
C GLY A 170 -8.92 -6.80 2.16
N SER A 171 -9.20 -6.38 0.92
CA SER A 171 -9.20 -7.27 -0.24
C SER A 171 -7.83 -7.94 -0.42
N LEU A 172 -7.82 -9.20 -0.86
CA LEU A 172 -6.61 -9.95 -1.17
C LEU A 172 -6.21 -9.70 -2.62
N ILE A 173 -4.98 -9.22 -2.81
CA ILE A 173 -4.39 -8.95 -4.12
C ILE A 173 -3.25 -9.93 -4.35
N THR A 174 -3.35 -10.70 -5.42
CA THR A 174 -2.35 -11.67 -5.86
C THR A 174 -1.47 -11.04 -6.93
N ILE A 175 -0.15 -11.08 -6.71
CA ILE A 175 0.89 -10.57 -7.59
C ILE A 175 1.67 -11.76 -8.11
N ARG A 176 1.88 -11.81 -9.42
CA ARG A 176 2.62 -12.88 -10.11
C ARG A 176 3.66 -12.31 -11.04
N LYS A 177 4.76 -13.03 -11.17
CA LYS A 177 5.80 -12.68 -12.14
C LYS A 177 5.32 -13.01 -13.55
N SER A 178 5.51 -12.08 -14.49
CA SER A 178 5.32 -12.36 -15.92
C SER A 178 6.58 -13.01 -16.50
N GLU A 179 6.40 -13.81 -17.55
CA GLU A 179 7.52 -14.28 -18.38
C GLU A 179 8.13 -13.13 -19.20
N VAL A 180 7.35 -12.08 -19.47
CA VAL A 180 7.78 -10.90 -20.22
C VAL A 180 8.50 -9.92 -19.28
N PRO A 181 9.77 -9.56 -19.56
CA PRO A 181 10.50 -8.60 -18.73
C PRO A 181 9.83 -7.22 -18.72
N GLY A 182 9.58 -6.69 -17.52
CA GLY A 182 8.91 -5.42 -17.31
C GLY A 182 7.39 -5.51 -17.17
N GLU A 183 6.83 -6.71 -17.16
CA GLU A 183 5.42 -6.94 -16.87
C GLU A 183 5.23 -7.59 -15.49
N VAL A 184 4.19 -7.16 -14.78
CA VAL A 184 3.76 -7.72 -13.49
C VAL A 184 2.29 -8.08 -13.58
N ILE A 185 1.97 -9.35 -13.31
CA ILE A 185 0.59 -9.84 -13.37
C ILE A 185 -0.07 -9.60 -12.02
N ILE A 186 -1.29 -9.09 -12.03
CA ILE A 186 -2.09 -8.85 -10.82
C ILE A 186 -3.46 -9.48 -10.94
N SER A 187 -4.04 -9.89 -9.81
CA SER A 187 -5.43 -10.33 -9.71
C SER A 187 -5.98 -9.96 -8.34
N SER A 188 -7.24 -9.54 -8.30
CA SER A 188 -7.97 -9.39 -7.03
C SER A 188 -8.75 -10.65 -6.68
N GLY A 189 -8.75 -11.66 -7.55
CA GLY A 189 -9.73 -12.73 -7.56
C GLY A 189 -11.16 -12.22 -7.81
N HIS A 190 -12.04 -13.11 -8.24
CA HIS A 190 -13.46 -12.84 -8.29
C HIS A 190 -14.23 -14.01 -7.69
N ARG A 191 -15.19 -13.68 -6.82
CA ARG A 191 -16.12 -14.64 -6.22
C ARG A 191 -17.53 -14.17 -6.50
N ARG A 192 -18.46 -15.13 -6.47
CA ARG A 192 -19.89 -14.81 -6.54
C ARG A 192 -20.23 -13.83 -5.42
N PRO A 193 -20.87 -12.69 -5.70
CA PRO A 193 -21.16 -11.70 -4.67
C PRO A 193 -22.00 -12.28 -3.53
N THR A 194 -21.53 -12.10 -2.29
CA THR A 194 -22.25 -12.49 -1.07
C THR A 194 -22.50 -11.29 -0.17
N ARG A 195 -23.58 -11.34 0.62
CA ARG A 195 -23.94 -10.30 1.58
C ARG A 195 -23.26 -10.58 2.91
N GLU A 196 -22.17 -9.88 3.18
CA GLU A 196 -21.35 -10.04 4.38
C GLU A 196 -21.56 -8.88 5.36
N TRP A 197 -21.41 -9.16 6.65
CA TRP A 197 -21.36 -8.11 7.68
C TRP A 197 -19.92 -7.68 7.89
N LEU A 198 -19.58 -6.45 7.51
CA LEU A 198 -18.23 -5.92 7.65
C LEU A 198 -18.20 -4.67 8.52
N ARG A 199 -17.10 -4.46 9.24
CA ARG A 199 -16.90 -3.20 9.96
C ARG A 199 -16.76 -2.09 8.91
N THR A 200 -17.50 -1.02 9.12
CA THR A 200 -17.57 0.13 8.23
C THR A 200 -17.14 1.36 8.99
N ALA A 201 -16.14 2.08 8.46
CA ALA A 201 -15.70 3.34 9.01
C ALA A 201 -16.61 4.47 8.50
N MET A 202 -17.16 5.27 9.42
CA MET A 202 -17.98 6.43 9.10
C MET A 202 -17.40 7.67 9.75
N VAL A 203 -17.41 8.78 9.03
CA VAL A 203 -16.95 10.07 9.54
C VAL A 203 -18.17 10.84 10.08
N GLY A 204 -18.14 11.17 11.36
CA GLY A 204 -19.16 11.98 12.03
C GLY A 204 -19.07 13.45 11.61
N SER A 205 -20.12 14.22 11.89
CA SER A 205 -20.18 15.65 11.61
C SER A 205 -19.14 16.49 12.36
N ASP A 206 -18.61 15.95 13.47
CA ASP A 206 -17.53 16.53 14.28
C ASP A 206 -16.12 16.17 13.77
N GLY A 207 -16.02 15.40 12.67
CA GLY A 207 -14.76 14.84 12.17
C GLY A 207 -14.24 13.67 13.02
N GLY A 208 -15.05 13.13 13.93
CA GLY A 208 -14.80 11.86 14.60
C GLY A 208 -14.96 10.69 13.63
N ILE A 209 -14.25 9.59 13.90
CA ILE A 209 -14.43 8.33 13.16
C ILE A 209 -15.11 7.35 14.09
N VAL A 210 -16.18 6.74 13.61
CA VAL A 210 -16.94 5.69 14.30
C VAL A 210 -16.97 4.45 13.42
N PHE A 211 -17.09 3.29 14.06
CA PHE A 211 -17.20 2.01 13.36
C PHE A 211 -18.55 1.38 13.65
N ALA A 212 -19.12 0.72 12.64
CA ALA A 212 -20.36 -0.05 12.77
C ALA A 212 -20.27 -1.31 11.91
N MET A 213 -20.98 -2.38 12.31
CA MET A 213 -21.18 -3.56 11.47
C MET A 213 -22.34 -3.29 10.51
N LEU A 214 -22.07 -3.25 9.21
CA LEU A 214 -23.07 -3.05 8.16
C LEU A 214 -23.00 -4.16 7.12
N LYS A 215 -24.13 -4.44 6.46
CA LYS A 215 -24.19 -5.42 5.37
C LYS A 215 -23.67 -4.81 4.08
N HIS A 216 -22.68 -5.46 3.46
CA HIS A 216 -22.12 -5.10 2.17
C HIS A 216 -22.20 -6.28 1.20
N ASN A 217 -22.26 -5.99 -0.09
CA ASN A 217 -22.18 -7.01 -1.13
C ASN A 217 -20.71 -7.11 -1.56
N ILE A 218 -20.08 -8.26 -1.35
CA ILE A 218 -18.64 -8.45 -1.53
C ILE A 218 -18.40 -9.50 -2.60
N SER A 219 -17.59 -9.12 -3.60
CA SER A 219 -17.24 -9.93 -4.77
C SER A 219 -15.76 -10.31 -4.82
N THR A 220 -14.94 -9.77 -3.92
CA THR A 220 -13.49 -10.06 -3.84
C THR A 220 -13.18 -10.91 -2.61
N PRO A 221 -12.22 -11.86 -2.69
CA PRO A 221 -11.61 -12.46 -1.50
C PRO A 221 -11.02 -11.37 -0.60
N TYR A 222 -11.15 -11.52 0.71
CA TYR A 222 -10.67 -10.55 1.69
C TYR A 222 -10.20 -11.23 2.96
N ASP A 223 -9.41 -10.50 3.74
CA ASP A 223 -9.01 -10.88 5.10
C ASP A 223 -10.02 -10.28 6.10
N GLU A 224 -10.71 -11.15 6.85
CA GLU A 224 -11.79 -10.76 7.77
C GLU A 224 -11.31 -9.81 8.87
N ARG A 225 -10.05 -9.91 9.32
CA ARG A 225 -9.51 -9.04 10.36
C ARG A 225 -9.15 -7.67 9.79
N MET A 226 -8.68 -7.62 8.55
CA MET A 226 -8.23 -6.38 7.90
C MET A 226 -9.34 -5.64 7.13
N ALA A 227 -10.44 -6.32 6.81
CA ALA A 227 -11.50 -5.84 5.92
C ALA A 227 -12.36 -4.71 6.50
N ILE A 228 -12.06 -3.44 6.19
CA ILE A 228 -12.88 -2.29 6.64
C ILE A 228 -13.43 -1.56 5.42
N VAL A 229 -14.76 -1.45 5.34
CA VAL A 229 -15.40 -0.67 4.28
C VAL A 229 -15.35 0.82 4.63
N VAL A 230 -14.99 1.63 3.63
CA VAL A 230 -14.94 3.10 3.75
C VAL A 230 -15.83 3.71 2.66
N PRO A 231 -17.12 3.96 2.95
CA PRO A 231 -18.07 4.45 1.97
C PRO A 231 -17.75 5.88 1.49
N ASP A 232 -17.31 6.74 2.40
CA ASP A 232 -16.99 8.14 2.12
C ASP A 232 -15.49 8.38 2.26
N GLN A 233 -14.77 8.22 1.14
CA GLN A 233 -13.33 8.41 1.09
C GLN A 233 -12.93 9.89 1.17
N GLU A 234 -13.77 10.80 0.67
CA GLU A 234 -13.49 12.24 0.65
C GLU A 234 -13.61 12.85 2.05
N ALA A 235 -14.61 12.43 2.83
CA ALA A 235 -14.71 12.84 4.23
C ALA A 235 -13.48 12.34 5.02
N LEU A 236 -12.97 11.16 4.70
CA LEU A 236 -11.80 10.61 5.37
C LEU A 236 -10.52 11.36 4.98
N ASP A 237 -10.35 11.79 3.73
CA ASP A 237 -9.22 12.63 3.33
C ASP A 237 -9.14 13.92 4.18
N LYS A 238 -10.28 14.55 4.46
CA LYS A 238 -10.34 15.72 5.36
C LYS A 238 -9.87 15.38 6.77
N VAL A 239 -10.13 14.17 7.25
CA VAL A 239 -9.61 13.71 8.55
C VAL A 239 -8.09 13.56 8.50
N TRP A 240 -7.53 13.02 7.42
CA TRP A 240 -6.07 12.93 7.21
C TRP A 240 -5.42 14.30 7.19
N GLU A 241 -5.97 15.27 6.45
CA GLU A 241 -5.48 16.64 6.40
C GLU A 241 -5.47 17.31 7.78
N GLN A 242 -6.57 17.16 8.53
CA GLN A 242 -6.66 17.70 9.89
C GLN A 242 -5.69 17.01 10.86
N HIS A 243 -5.48 15.71 10.73
CA HIS A 243 -4.57 14.95 11.57
C HIS A 243 -3.12 15.41 11.35
N ASN A 244 -2.70 15.48 10.08
CA ASN A 244 -1.38 15.95 9.68
C ASN A 244 -1.14 17.40 10.13
N THR A 245 -2.16 18.26 10.09
CA THR A 245 -2.02 19.66 10.55
C THR A 245 -1.93 19.78 12.07
N ARG A 246 -2.65 18.93 12.82
CA ARG A 246 -2.75 19.02 14.28
C ARG A 246 -1.68 18.24 15.03
N ASN A 247 -0.79 17.50 14.34
CA ASN A 247 0.28 16.69 14.93
C ASN A 247 -0.20 15.83 16.13
N ARG A 248 -1.37 15.22 16.02
CA ARG A 248 -1.90 14.39 17.11
C ARG A 248 -0.95 13.21 17.37
N PRO A 249 -0.57 12.90 18.61
CA PRO A 249 0.29 11.75 18.92
C PRO A 249 -0.34 10.42 18.50
N LEU A 250 0.47 9.49 17.98
CA LEU A 250 0.01 8.16 17.56
C LEU A 250 -0.71 7.40 18.71
N PRO A 251 -0.23 7.42 19.97
CA PRO A 251 -0.92 6.75 21.08
C PRO A 251 -2.36 7.21 21.30
N GLN A 252 -2.65 8.50 21.10
CA GLN A 252 -4.01 9.03 21.25
C GLN A 252 -4.93 8.52 20.15
N THR A 253 -4.44 8.42 18.91
CA THR A 253 -5.18 7.82 17.80
C THR A 253 -5.46 6.34 18.08
N VAL A 254 -4.44 5.56 18.49
CA VAL A 254 -4.62 4.14 18.81
C VAL A 254 -5.65 3.95 19.92
N LYS A 255 -5.55 4.72 21.02
CA LYS A 255 -6.50 4.66 22.14
C LYS A 255 -7.94 4.94 21.68
N LYS A 256 -8.14 5.99 20.87
CA LYS A 256 -9.48 6.36 20.38
C LYS A 256 -10.06 5.29 19.46
N VAL A 257 -9.27 4.75 18.53
CA VAL A 257 -9.74 3.69 17.61
C VAL A 257 -10.06 2.41 18.38
N MET A 258 -9.20 2.01 19.34
CA MET A 258 -9.46 0.83 20.16
C MET A 258 -10.76 0.97 20.96
N PHE A 259 -11.01 2.15 21.54
CA PHE A 259 -12.26 2.42 22.24
C PHE A 259 -13.48 2.27 21.32
N GLU A 260 -13.42 2.80 20.10
CA GLU A 260 -14.53 2.68 19.14
C GLU A 260 -14.75 1.23 18.67
N LEU A 261 -13.67 0.48 18.41
CA LEU A 261 -13.77 -0.93 18.02
C LEU A 261 -14.25 -1.82 19.15
N ALA A 262 -13.86 -1.54 20.40
CA ALA A 262 -14.30 -2.30 21.56
C ALA A 262 -15.84 -2.30 21.71
N LYS A 263 -16.53 -1.24 21.25
CA LYS A 263 -18.00 -1.16 21.25
C LYS A 263 -18.66 -2.19 20.32
N LEU A 264 -17.95 -2.70 19.33
CA LEU A 264 -18.47 -3.70 18.39
C LEU A 264 -18.40 -5.13 18.95
N SER A 265 -17.64 -5.33 20.02
CA SER A 265 -17.47 -6.63 20.67
C SER A 265 -18.23 -6.65 22.01
N PRO A 266 -19.11 -7.64 22.26
CA PRO A 266 -19.82 -7.76 23.54
C PRO A 266 -18.88 -7.86 24.75
N GLN A 267 -17.67 -8.42 24.55
CA GLN A 267 -16.65 -8.57 25.58
C GLN A 267 -15.68 -7.38 25.64
N GLY A 268 -15.78 -6.43 24.71
CA GLY A 268 -14.84 -5.32 24.58
C GLY A 268 -13.44 -5.74 24.14
N HIS A 269 -13.30 -6.94 23.58
CA HIS A 269 -12.04 -7.46 23.05
C HIS A 269 -11.85 -6.99 21.61
N VAL A 270 -10.63 -6.60 21.27
CA VAL A 270 -10.24 -6.15 19.94
C VAL A 270 -8.98 -6.90 19.53
N HIS A 271 -8.97 -7.46 18.32
CA HIS A 271 -7.79 -8.12 17.79
C HIS A 271 -6.79 -7.09 17.24
N ALA A 272 -5.49 -7.30 17.44
CA ALA A 272 -4.46 -6.33 17.04
C ALA A 272 -4.46 -6.03 15.53
N GLN A 273 -4.68 -7.03 14.67
CA GLN A 273 -4.78 -6.83 13.21
C GLN A 273 -5.98 -5.96 12.81
N GLU A 274 -7.14 -6.12 13.46
CA GLU A 274 -8.33 -5.30 13.20
C GLU A 274 -8.09 -3.85 13.60
N LEU A 275 -7.50 -3.66 14.78
CA LEU A 275 -7.12 -2.34 15.26
C LEU A 275 -6.05 -1.71 14.38
N TYR A 276 -5.08 -2.50 13.93
CA TYR A 276 -4.03 -2.06 13.01
C TYR A 276 -4.60 -1.54 11.68
N ALA A 277 -5.53 -2.29 11.07
CA ALA A 277 -6.24 -1.85 9.87
C ALA A 277 -7.02 -0.55 10.11
N ALA A 278 -7.74 -0.48 11.24
CA ALA A 278 -8.56 0.68 11.59
C ALA A 278 -7.74 1.93 11.91
N VAL A 279 -6.56 1.79 12.52
CA VAL A 279 -5.64 2.91 12.75
C VAL A 279 -5.12 3.44 11.41
N ASN A 280 -4.74 2.55 10.49
CA ASN A 280 -4.24 2.91 9.15
C ASN A 280 -5.30 3.52 8.23
N ILE A 281 -6.57 3.54 8.62
CA ILE A 281 -7.62 4.33 7.95
C ILE A 281 -7.49 5.82 8.28
N ILE A 282 -6.97 6.15 9.45
CA ILE A 282 -6.95 7.52 9.99
C ILE A 282 -5.55 8.12 9.88
N ARG A 283 -4.54 7.29 10.10
CA ARG A 283 -3.14 7.70 10.14
C ARG A 283 -2.23 6.51 9.83
N ARG A 284 -1.23 6.73 8.98
CA ARG A 284 -0.20 5.74 8.66
C ARG A 284 0.57 5.33 9.91
N SER A 285 0.69 4.03 10.14
CA SER A 285 1.56 3.46 11.16
C SER A 285 1.99 2.05 10.75
N PRO A 286 3.28 1.69 10.88
CA PRO A 286 3.68 0.29 10.86
C PRO A 286 3.18 -0.44 12.14
N PRO A 287 3.14 -1.79 12.12
CA PRO A 287 2.63 -2.56 13.25
C PRO A 287 3.56 -2.58 14.45
N GLY A 288 4.89 -2.48 14.28
CA GLY A 288 5.84 -2.47 15.40
C GLY A 288 5.56 -1.38 16.44
N PRO A 289 5.59 -0.08 16.08
CA PRO A 289 5.26 1.01 17.02
C PRO A 289 3.83 0.94 17.54
N PHE A 290 2.89 0.49 16.70
CA PHE A 290 1.49 0.30 17.08
C PHE A 290 1.35 -0.73 18.22
N LEU A 291 2.00 -1.88 18.10
CA LEU A 291 2.01 -2.92 19.13
C LEU A 291 2.73 -2.47 20.39
N ALA A 292 3.82 -1.71 20.26
CA ALA A 292 4.54 -1.16 21.40
C ALA A 292 3.64 -0.25 22.24
N ILE A 293 2.86 0.61 21.58
CA ILE A 293 1.87 1.48 22.26
C ILE A 293 0.87 0.64 23.06
N LEU A 294 0.35 -0.45 22.49
CA LEU A 294 -0.61 -1.31 23.20
C LEU A 294 0.02 -1.99 24.41
N LEU A 295 1.27 -2.47 24.30
CA LEU A 295 1.97 -3.13 25.39
C LEU A 295 2.39 -2.19 26.53
N GLU A 296 2.68 -0.93 26.21
CA GLU A 296 3.18 0.06 27.16
C GLU A 296 2.04 0.89 27.80
N SER A 297 0.80 0.68 27.35
CA SER A 297 -0.36 1.46 27.79
C SER A 297 -1.20 0.75 28.84
N GLU A 298 -1.45 1.42 29.97
CA GLU A 298 -2.32 0.88 31.04
C GLU A 298 -3.78 0.67 30.61
N TRP A 299 -4.26 1.42 29.62
CA TRP A 299 -5.61 1.31 29.07
C TRP A 299 -5.81 0.11 28.13
N ALA A 300 -4.75 -0.63 27.79
CA ALA A 300 -4.80 -1.79 26.92
C ALA A 300 -4.26 -3.03 27.65
N GLN A 301 -5.15 -3.96 28.01
CA GLN A 301 -4.74 -5.24 28.61
C GLN A 301 -4.59 -6.30 27.52
N HIS A 302 -3.38 -6.86 27.37
CA HIS A 302 -3.15 -8.01 26.51
C HIS A 302 -3.75 -9.28 27.13
N LEU A 303 -4.53 -10.02 26.34
CA LEU A 303 -5.23 -11.24 26.76
C LEU A 303 -4.61 -12.54 26.20
N GLY A 304 -3.68 -12.44 25.26
CA GLY A 304 -3.14 -13.56 24.49
C GLY A 304 -3.64 -13.55 23.04
N ASP A 305 -2.93 -14.25 22.15
CA ASP A 305 -3.27 -14.43 20.72
C ASP A 305 -3.66 -13.12 20.02
N LEU A 306 -2.88 -12.05 20.24
CA LEU A 306 -3.12 -10.70 19.71
C LEU A 306 -4.45 -10.04 20.13
N TYR A 307 -5.19 -10.59 21.10
CA TYR A 307 -6.37 -9.93 21.66
C TYR A 307 -6.01 -8.96 22.78
N PHE A 308 -6.65 -7.80 22.74
CA PHE A 308 -6.52 -6.76 23.75
C PHE A 308 -7.91 -6.33 24.25
N ARG A 309 -8.00 -6.01 25.54
CA ARG A 309 -9.20 -5.42 26.16
C ARG A 309 -8.93 -3.97 26.54
N PHE A 310 -9.89 -3.12 26.22
CA PHE A 310 -9.84 -1.71 26.61
C PHE A 310 -10.27 -1.55 28.08
N HIS A 311 -9.49 -0.81 28.85
CA HIS A 311 -9.82 -0.36 30.21
C HIS A 311 -10.02 1.15 30.24
N VAL A 312 -11.07 1.56 30.95
CA VAL A 312 -11.47 2.97 31.12
C VAL A 312 -10.57 3.66 32.13
#